data_AF-A0A1A9J7J3-F1
#
_entry.id   AF-A0A1A9J7J3-F1
#
_cell.length_a   1.000
_cell.length_b   1.000
_cell.length_c   1.000
_cell.angle_alpha   90.00
_cell.angle_beta   90.00
_cell.angle_gamma   90.00
#
_symmetry.space_group_name_H-M   'P 1'
#
loop_
_entity.id
_entity.type
_entity.pdbx_description
1 polymer ?
#
loop_
_entity_poly.entity_id
_entity_poly.type
_entity_poly.pdbx_seq_one_letter_code
_entity_poly.pdbx_strand_id
1 'polypeptide(L)'
;MRVVMFGYQTWGHRTLKALLDSEHDVVMVVTHPKSEHAYEKIWSDSVAELAEEHGVPVVIRDRPDDELFQRLKEADPDIIVANNWRTWIPPRVYTLPPHGTLNVHDSLLPKYAGFSPLIWALINGESEVGVTAHLMDEVLDAGDIVLQRAVAVGPRDTATDLFHKTVDLIAPVTIGALDRIASGETEFTRQDRSQASFFHKRAEEDIRIDWGWPAEDLERLVRAQSAPYPAAFTFHRGKRLEILTAVVSEGRYGGTPGRVFYREGDGVVIVAGADARTGRNHGLAVTRVRTEDGRELPATEYFRSMGGYLTDRP
;
A
#
# COMPACT_ATOMS: atom_id res chain seq x y z
N MET A 1 15.60 25.42 0.78
CA MET A 1 16.54 24.38 1.25
C MET A 1 17.09 23.63 0.05
N ARG A 2 18.33 23.17 0.12
CA ARG A 2 18.96 22.23 -0.81
C ARG A 2 18.50 20.82 -0.47
N VAL A 3 17.82 20.17 -1.40
CA VAL A 3 17.16 18.88 -1.18
C VAL A 3 17.79 17.83 -2.08
N VAL A 4 18.17 16.70 -1.48
CA VAL A 4 18.37 15.46 -2.22
C VAL A 4 17.12 14.60 -2.07
N MET A 5 16.57 14.12 -3.18
CA MET A 5 15.37 13.30 -3.17
C MET A 5 15.72 11.83 -3.39
N PHE A 6 15.22 10.96 -2.51
CA PHE A 6 15.25 9.50 -2.67
C PHE A 6 13.84 9.02 -2.97
N GLY A 7 13.62 8.37 -4.10
CA GLY A 7 12.31 7.77 -4.30
C GLY A 7 12.10 7.04 -5.61
N TYR A 8 10.97 6.35 -5.66
CA TYR A 8 10.66 5.42 -6.71
C TYR A 8 9.16 5.38 -6.98
N GLN A 9 8.79 4.98 -8.21
CA GLN A 9 7.39 4.88 -8.66
C GLN A 9 6.61 6.19 -8.52
N THR A 10 5.28 6.12 -8.68
CA THR A 10 4.39 7.27 -8.58
C THR A 10 4.52 8.03 -7.27
N TRP A 11 4.75 7.38 -6.13
CA TRP A 11 4.98 8.07 -4.86
C TRP A 11 6.19 9.00 -4.91
N GLY A 12 7.36 8.46 -5.30
CA GLY A 12 8.56 9.25 -5.48
C GLY A 12 8.40 10.33 -6.55
N HIS A 13 7.73 10.01 -7.65
CA HIS A 13 7.48 10.97 -8.73
C HIS A 13 6.64 12.16 -8.24
N ARG A 14 5.60 11.91 -7.44
CA ARG A 14 4.72 12.95 -6.89
C ARG A 14 5.43 13.81 -5.85
N THR A 15 6.28 13.19 -5.02
CA THR A 15 7.17 13.93 -4.11
C THR A 15 8.16 14.80 -4.89
N LEU A 16 8.84 14.26 -5.90
CA LEU A 16 9.78 15.02 -6.72
C LEU A 16 9.08 16.19 -7.42
N LYS A 17 7.91 15.96 -8.03
CA LYS A 17 7.13 17.03 -8.65
C LYS A 17 6.80 18.15 -7.65
N ALA A 18 6.35 17.79 -6.45
CA ALA A 18 6.05 18.78 -5.41
C ALA A 18 7.28 19.60 -5.02
N LEU A 19 8.46 18.96 -4.90
CA LEU A 19 9.71 19.64 -4.61
C LEU A 19 10.12 20.59 -5.74
N LEU A 20 10.01 20.15 -7.01
CA LEU A 20 10.35 20.96 -8.18
C LEU A 20 9.42 22.17 -8.36
N ASP A 21 8.15 22.05 -7.97
CA ASP A 21 7.16 23.12 -8.01
C ASP A 21 7.28 24.10 -6.81
N SER A 22 8.17 23.82 -5.86
CA SER A 22 8.37 24.60 -4.63
C SER A 22 9.56 25.57 -4.73
N GLU A 23 9.85 26.29 -3.65
CA GLU A 23 11.06 27.14 -3.55
C GLU A 23 12.35 26.36 -3.23
N HIS A 24 12.28 25.04 -3.12
CA HIS A 24 13.42 24.21 -2.79
C HIS A 24 14.32 23.94 -4.00
N ASP A 25 15.63 23.85 -3.74
CA ASP A 25 16.65 23.54 -4.75
C ASP A 25 16.89 22.03 -4.74
N VAL A 26 16.32 21.30 -5.70
CA VAL A 26 16.52 19.84 -5.81
C VAL A 26 17.86 19.58 -6.52
N VAL A 27 18.89 19.26 -5.74
CA VAL A 27 20.27 19.18 -6.23
C VAL A 27 20.65 17.80 -6.78
N MET A 28 19.92 16.76 -6.40
CA MET A 28 20.11 15.39 -6.87
C MET A 28 18.89 14.53 -6.60
N VAL A 29 18.61 13.60 -7.51
CA VAL A 29 17.61 12.55 -7.37
C VAL A 29 18.29 11.19 -7.35
N VAL A 30 17.92 10.36 -6.36
CA VAL A 30 18.35 8.98 -6.23
C VAL A 30 17.14 8.08 -6.39
N THR A 31 17.20 7.16 -7.34
CA THR A 31 16.08 6.26 -7.67
C THR A 31 16.56 4.83 -7.94
N HIS A 32 15.62 3.89 -8.02
CA HIS A 32 15.91 2.46 -8.30
C HIS A 32 15.92 2.18 -9.80
N PRO A 33 16.63 1.12 -10.24
CA PRO A 33 16.42 0.59 -11.59
C PRO A 33 14.97 0.12 -11.79
N LYS A 34 14.50 0.11 -13.04
CA LYS A 34 13.18 -0.43 -13.38
C LYS A 34 13.11 -1.92 -12.96
N SER A 35 11.97 -2.33 -12.40
CA SER A 35 11.76 -3.66 -11.82
C SER A 35 10.68 -4.44 -12.55
N GLU A 36 10.86 -5.76 -12.67
CA GLU A 36 9.87 -6.67 -13.24
C GLU A 36 8.89 -7.25 -12.20
N HIS A 37 9.11 -6.96 -10.91
CA HIS A 37 8.24 -7.44 -9.84
C HIS A 37 6.83 -6.83 -9.98
N ALA A 38 5.79 -7.66 -9.86
CA ALA A 38 4.41 -7.26 -10.17
C ALA A 38 3.96 -5.97 -9.43
N TYR A 39 4.21 -5.89 -8.12
CA TYR A 39 3.87 -4.70 -7.32
C TYR A 39 4.74 -3.47 -7.65
N GLU A 40 5.92 -3.66 -8.24
CA GLU A 40 6.83 -2.56 -8.59
C GLU A 40 6.55 -1.99 -9.98
N LYS A 41 5.73 -2.69 -10.79
CA LYS A 41 5.19 -2.21 -12.07
C LYS A 41 3.85 -1.50 -11.95
N ILE A 42 3.17 -1.67 -10.82
CA ILE A 42 1.94 -0.96 -10.51
C ILE A 42 2.31 0.46 -10.06
N TRP A 43 1.61 1.48 -10.57
CA TRP A 43 1.88 2.90 -10.25
C TRP A 43 3.35 3.28 -10.47
N SER A 44 3.88 3.06 -11.67
CA SER A 44 5.31 3.13 -11.96
C SER A 44 5.74 4.39 -12.73
N ASP A 45 5.18 5.55 -12.40
CA ASP A 45 5.66 6.81 -13.00
C ASP A 45 7.17 6.97 -12.76
N SER A 46 7.91 7.41 -13.78
CA SER A 46 9.37 7.40 -13.77
C SER A 46 9.95 8.64 -13.08
N VAL A 47 10.53 8.45 -11.91
CA VAL A 47 11.24 9.52 -11.16
C VAL A 47 12.46 10.02 -11.93
N ALA A 48 13.19 9.12 -12.61
CA ALA A 48 14.36 9.47 -13.41
C ALA A 48 13.98 10.38 -14.58
N GLU A 49 12.94 10.02 -15.35
CA GLU A 49 12.50 10.79 -16.51
C GLU A 49 12.05 12.21 -16.08
N LEU A 50 11.28 12.31 -14.99
CA LEU A 50 10.87 13.62 -14.45
C LEU A 50 12.07 14.49 -14.03
N ALA A 51 13.06 13.90 -13.38
CA ALA A 51 14.26 14.62 -12.96
C ALA A 51 15.09 15.10 -14.17
N GLU A 52 15.28 14.25 -15.17
CA GLU A 52 16.00 14.57 -16.41
C GLU A 52 15.31 15.71 -17.19
N GLU A 53 13.98 15.69 -17.28
CA GLU A 53 13.18 16.76 -17.91
C GLU A 53 13.40 18.13 -17.25
N HIS A 54 13.71 18.14 -15.95
CA HIS A 54 13.97 19.36 -15.18
C HIS A 54 15.47 19.66 -15.00
N GLY A 55 16.34 18.89 -15.66
CA GLY A 55 17.80 19.08 -15.59
C GLY A 55 18.42 18.74 -14.23
N VAL A 56 17.72 17.95 -13.39
CA VAL A 56 18.23 17.51 -12.09
C VAL A 56 19.10 16.26 -12.26
N PRO A 57 20.32 16.20 -11.68
CA PRO A 57 21.17 15.02 -11.75
C PRO A 57 20.50 13.77 -11.14
N VAL A 58 20.52 12.66 -11.89
CA VAL A 58 19.95 11.38 -11.47
C VAL A 58 21.04 10.37 -11.15
N VAL A 59 20.88 9.67 -10.03
CA VAL A 59 21.70 8.51 -9.65
C VAL A 59 20.80 7.29 -9.47
N ILE A 60 21.06 6.25 -10.25
CA ILE A 60 20.32 4.98 -10.18
C ILE A 60 21.12 3.99 -9.32
N ARG A 61 20.52 3.48 -8.24
CA ARG A 61 21.14 2.50 -7.32
C ARG A 61 20.08 1.58 -6.70
N ASP A 62 20.44 0.32 -6.49
CA ASP A 62 19.61 -0.61 -5.69
C ASP A 62 19.69 -0.31 -4.19
N ARG A 63 20.83 0.21 -3.71
CA ARG A 63 21.08 0.53 -2.31
C ARG A 63 22.13 1.63 -2.18
N PRO A 64 22.14 2.42 -1.09
CA PRO A 64 23.20 3.38 -0.85
C PRO A 64 24.56 2.69 -0.63
N ASP A 65 25.54 3.03 -1.45
CA ASP A 65 26.92 2.54 -1.41
C ASP A 65 27.91 3.68 -1.03
N ASP A 66 29.21 3.37 -1.01
CA ASP A 66 30.25 4.37 -0.65
C ASP A 66 30.38 5.49 -1.69
N GLU A 67 30.18 5.17 -2.98
CA GLU A 67 30.24 6.16 -4.06
C GLU A 67 29.09 7.15 -3.95
N LEU A 68 27.85 6.65 -3.77
CA LEU A 68 26.70 7.50 -3.53
C LEU A 68 26.92 8.37 -2.30
N PHE A 69 27.44 7.81 -1.20
CA PHE A 69 27.71 8.58 0.00
C PHE A 69 28.66 9.77 -0.25
N GLN A 70 29.73 9.60 -1.03
CA GLN A 70 30.60 10.74 -1.37
C GLN A 70 29.88 11.79 -2.21
N ARG A 71 29.08 11.37 -3.19
CA ARG A 71 28.27 12.29 -4.01
C ARG A 71 27.26 13.08 -3.17
N LEU A 72 26.64 12.44 -2.17
CA LEU A 72 25.73 13.11 -1.24
C LEU A 72 26.47 14.16 -0.39
N LYS A 73 27.70 13.88 0.04
CA LYS A 73 28.53 14.85 0.77
C LYS A 73 28.90 16.04 -0.11
N GLU A 74 29.29 15.79 -1.36
CA GLU A 74 29.62 16.84 -2.33
C GLU A 74 28.40 17.69 -2.71
N ALA A 75 27.21 17.09 -2.72
CA ALA A 75 25.96 17.80 -2.96
C ALA A 75 25.56 18.72 -1.80
N ASP A 76 26.10 18.52 -0.60
CA ASP A 76 25.86 19.33 0.60
C ASP A 76 24.36 19.66 0.82
N PRO A 77 23.50 18.65 1.00
CA PRO A 77 22.07 18.86 1.22
C PRO A 77 21.78 19.41 2.62
N ASP A 78 20.80 20.30 2.70
CA ASP A 78 20.20 20.72 3.97
C ASP A 78 19.32 19.58 4.54
N ILE A 79 18.64 18.84 3.66
CA ILE A 79 17.75 17.73 3.99
C ILE A 79 17.69 16.69 2.87
N ILE A 80 17.47 15.43 3.24
CA ILE A 80 17.05 14.38 2.30
C ILE A 80 15.55 14.15 2.43
N VAL A 81 14.84 14.03 1.31
CA VAL A 81 13.42 13.64 1.30
C VAL A 81 13.29 12.27 0.65
N ALA A 82 12.84 11.28 1.42
CA ALA A 82 12.61 9.92 0.98
C ALA A 82 11.11 9.66 0.78
N ASN A 83 10.72 9.03 -0.33
CA ASN A 83 9.38 8.48 -0.51
C ASN A 83 9.43 7.21 -1.36
N ASN A 84 8.90 6.11 -0.82
CA ASN A 84 8.84 4.81 -1.48
C ASN A 84 10.22 4.29 -1.94
N TRP A 85 11.28 4.65 -1.22
CA TRP A 85 12.59 4.02 -1.38
C TRP A 85 12.55 2.59 -0.84
N ARG A 86 13.00 1.61 -1.63
CA ARG A 86 12.70 0.18 -1.38
C ARG A 86 13.74 -0.57 -0.55
N THR A 87 14.89 0.01 -0.25
CA THR A 87 15.98 -0.67 0.46
C THR A 87 16.46 0.12 1.67
N TRP A 88 17.20 -0.52 2.58
CA TRP A 88 17.70 0.13 3.77
C TRP A 88 18.60 1.32 3.45
N ILE A 89 18.32 2.47 4.09
CA ILE A 89 19.20 3.65 4.08
C ILE A 89 20.05 3.58 5.35
N PRO A 90 21.39 3.50 5.26
CA PRO A 90 22.23 3.38 6.45
C PRO A 90 22.30 4.69 7.24
N PRO A 91 22.61 4.64 8.56
CA PRO A 91 22.71 5.82 9.43
C PRO A 91 23.54 6.95 8.86
N ARG A 92 24.73 6.63 8.34
CA ARG A 92 25.62 7.62 7.74
C ARG A 92 24.98 8.43 6.61
N VAL A 93 23.95 7.90 5.93
CA VAL A 93 23.23 8.59 4.87
C VAL A 93 22.06 9.37 5.45
N TYR A 94 21.20 8.77 6.28
CA TYR A 94 19.99 9.47 6.74
C TYR A 94 20.27 10.54 7.81
N THR A 95 21.43 10.50 8.47
CA THR A 95 21.88 11.55 9.40
C THR A 95 22.88 12.52 8.74
N LEU A 96 23.15 12.40 7.44
CA LEU A 96 24.14 13.25 6.77
C LEU A 96 23.71 14.73 6.75
N PRO A 97 22.49 15.08 6.33
CA PRO A 97 22.05 16.46 6.28
C PRO A 97 21.82 17.01 7.69
N PRO A 98 22.00 18.32 7.93
CA PRO A 98 21.77 18.93 9.24
C PRO A 98 20.31 18.79 9.73
N HIS A 99 19.34 18.75 8.82
CA HIS A 99 17.93 18.50 9.16
C HIS A 99 17.52 17.01 9.06
N GLY A 100 18.49 16.12 8.83
CA GLY A 100 18.27 14.68 8.70
C GLY A 100 17.56 14.27 7.40
N THR A 101 16.80 13.17 7.49
CA THR A 101 16.00 12.66 6.37
C THR A 101 14.52 12.64 6.73
N LEU A 102 13.71 13.33 5.94
CA LEU A 102 12.26 13.26 5.99
C LEU A 102 11.77 12.09 5.14
N ASN A 103 11.14 11.09 5.74
CA ASN A 103 10.46 10.02 5.03
C ASN A 103 8.96 10.33 4.94
N VAL A 104 8.41 10.20 3.72
CA VAL A 104 6.97 10.33 3.45
C VAL A 104 6.41 8.93 3.27
N HIS A 105 5.64 8.49 4.25
CA HIS A 105 5.10 7.14 4.36
C HIS A 105 3.59 7.12 4.16
N ASP A 106 3.06 6.15 3.42
CA ASP A 106 1.65 6.05 3.03
C ASP A 106 0.76 5.39 4.08
N SER A 107 0.99 5.72 5.35
CA SER A 107 0.13 5.34 6.48
C SER A 107 -0.07 6.47 7.49
N LEU A 108 -0.97 6.24 8.44
CA LEU A 108 -1.11 7.01 9.67
C LEU A 108 -0.24 6.38 10.77
N LEU A 109 1.07 6.67 10.74
CA LEU A 109 2.01 6.20 11.77
C LEU A 109 1.56 6.64 13.17
N PRO A 110 1.78 5.81 14.21
CA PRO A 110 2.63 4.61 14.25
C PRO A 110 2.01 3.33 13.66
N LYS A 111 0.75 3.35 13.23
CA LYS A 111 0.10 2.18 12.65
C LYS A 111 0.58 1.95 11.21
N TYR A 112 0.67 0.68 10.82
CA TYR A 112 1.02 0.25 9.46
C TYR A 112 2.40 0.75 9.00
N ALA A 113 3.41 0.66 9.87
CA ALA A 113 4.80 0.76 9.44
C ALA A 113 5.19 -0.40 8.51
N GLY A 114 6.24 -0.22 7.71
CA GLY A 114 6.74 -1.24 6.79
C GLY A 114 6.10 -1.16 5.41
N PHE A 115 5.50 -2.25 4.94
CA PHE A 115 5.17 -2.39 3.51
C PHE A 115 3.67 -2.51 3.24
N SER A 116 3.25 -1.99 2.09
CA SER A 116 1.86 -2.05 1.58
C SER A 116 0.80 -1.58 2.60
N PRO A 117 1.04 -0.48 3.35
CA PRO A 117 0.18 -0.10 4.46
C PRO A 117 -1.26 0.18 4.05
N LEU A 118 -1.46 0.80 2.89
CA LEU A 118 -2.78 1.09 2.34
C LEU A 118 -3.64 -0.19 2.17
N ILE A 119 -3.04 -1.25 1.63
CA ILE A 119 -3.72 -2.54 1.39
C ILE A 119 -4.06 -3.18 2.74
N TRP A 120 -3.12 -3.18 3.69
CA TRP A 120 -3.35 -3.75 5.02
C TRP A 120 -4.42 -3.00 5.81
N ALA A 121 -4.41 -1.66 5.77
CA ALA A 121 -5.42 -0.84 6.43
C ALA A 121 -6.82 -1.11 5.87
N LEU A 122 -6.94 -1.27 4.55
CA LEU A 122 -8.21 -1.60 3.91
C LEU A 122 -8.72 -2.98 4.33
N ILE A 123 -7.85 -4.00 4.33
CA ILE A 123 -8.21 -5.37 4.78
C ILE A 123 -8.70 -5.36 6.23
N ASN A 124 -8.01 -4.64 7.10
CA ASN A 124 -8.32 -4.55 8.53
C ASN A 124 -9.55 -3.68 8.84
N GLY A 125 -10.15 -3.05 7.83
CA GLY A 125 -11.38 -2.28 7.99
C GLY A 125 -11.18 -0.94 8.68
N GLU A 126 -10.00 -0.33 8.54
CA GLU A 126 -9.77 1.03 9.01
C GLU A 126 -10.77 2.00 8.36
N SER A 127 -11.32 2.92 9.17
CA SER A 127 -12.23 3.96 8.69
C SER A 127 -11.53 5.13 8.01
N GLU A 128 -10.21 5.22 8.17
CA GLU A 128 -9.36 6.25 7.59
C GLU A 128 -7.99 5.69 7.22
N VAL A 129 -7.39 6.28 6.19
CA VAL A 129 -6.01 6.04 5.76
C VAL A 129 -5.34 7.38 5.50
N GLY A 130 -4.03 7.42 5.32
CA GLY A 130 -3.36 8.71 5.19
C GLY A 130 -1.89 8.63 4.85
N VAL A 131 -1.24 9.78 4.95
CA VAL A 131 0.19 9.97 4.66
C VAL A 131 0.83 10.68 5.84
N THR A 132 2.01 10.21 6.23
CA THR A 132 2.83 10.77 7.31
C THR A 132 4.19 11.18 6.76
N ALA A 133 4.58 12.43 6.98
CA ALA A 133 5.97 12.87 6.91
C ALA A 133 6.58 12.77 8.32
N HIS A 134 7.61 11.94 8.46
CA HIS A 134 8.32 11.74 9.72
C HIS A 134 9.84 11.77 9.48
N LEU A 135 10.61 12.14 10.50
CA LEU A 135 12.07 12.03 10.42
C LEU A 135 12.48 10.56 10.55
N MET A 136 13.50 10.15 9.79
CA MET A 136 14.09 8.82 9.94
C MET A 136 14.94 8.75 11.21
N ASP A 137 14.88 7.60 11.88
CA ASP A 137 15.78 7.23 12.97
C ASP A 137 16.30 5.79 12.77
N GLU A 138 16.88 5.22 13.82
CA GLU A 138 17.42 3.86 13.82
C GLU A 138 16.35 2.76 13.72
N VAL A 139 15.08 3.07 13.97
CA VAL A 139 13.96 2.15 13.92
C VAL A 139 13.09 2.46 12.71
N LEU A 140 12.87 1.45 11.87
CA LEU A 140 12.09 1.61 10.63
C LEU A 140 10.70 2.23 10.91
N ASP A 141 10.42 3.34 10.21
CA ASP A 141 9.20 4.14 10.27
C ASP A 141 8.77 4.59 11.69
N ALA A 142 9.73 4.83 12.58
CA ALA A 142 9.45 5.11 14.00
C ALA A 142 9.74 6.54 14.48
N GLY A 143 10.50 7.31 13.71
CA GLY A 143 10.93 8.64 14.13
C GLY A 143 9.78 9.64 14.18
N ASP A 144 10.10 10.83 14.70
CA ASP A 144 9.10 11.82 15.05
C ASP A 144 8.31 12.31 13.85
N ILE A 145 6.99 12.43 14.03
CA ILE A 145 6.04 12.86 13.01
C ILE A 145 6.08 14.38 12.89
N VAL A 146 6.45 14.85 11.70
CA VAL A 146 6.47 16.26 11.33
C VAL A 146 5.11 16.70 10.84
N LEU A 147 4.44 15.92 10.01
CA LEU A 147 3.09 16.24 9.52
C LEU A 147 2.37 14.97 9.11
N GLN A 148 1.07 14.89 9.39
CA GLN A 148 0.24 13.75 9.03
C GLN A 148 -1.12 14.24 8.56
N ARG A 149 -1.68 13.61 7.52
CA ARG A 149 -3.04 13.87 7.04
C ARG A 149 -3.77 12.58 6.71
N ALA A 150 -5.07 12.57 6.98
CA ALA A 150 -5.95 11.44 6.78
C ALA A 150 -7.05 11.75 5.75
N VAL A 151 -7.58 10.68 5.16
CA VAL A 151 -8.78 10.65 4.30
C VAL A 151 -9.66 9.48 4.74
N ALA A 152 -10.98 9.68 4.66
CA ALA A 152 -11.93 8.63 5.03
C ALA A 152 -11.96 7.49 4.01
N VAL A 153 -12.09 6.26 4.51
CA VAL A 153 -12.35 5.06 3.72
C VAL A 153 -13.86 4.91 3.54
N GLY A 154 -14.30 5.01 2.30
CA GLY A 154 -15.69 4.80 1.91
C GLY A 154 -16.07 3.32 1.90
N PRO A 155 -17.37 3.01 1.98
CA PRO A 155 -17.87 1.63 2.07
C PRO A 155 -17.64 0.80 0.80
N ARG A 156 -17.23 1.44 -0.31
CA ARG A 156 -16.96 0.80 -1.60
C ARG A 156 -15.57 1.13 -2.15
N ASP A 157 -14.76 1.86 -1.39
CA ASP A 157 -13.42 2.21 -1.86
C ASP A 157 -12.59 0.94 -2.05
N THR A 158 -11.91 0.88 -3.18
CA THR A 158 -10.89 -0.11 -3.51
C THR A 158 -9.50 0.40 -3.12
N ALA A 159 -8.48 -0.47 -3.19
CA ALA A 159 -7.10 -0.03 -3.03
C ALA A 159 -6.71 1.07 -4.03
N THR A 160 -7.27 1.03 -5.25
CA THR A 160 -7.04 2.05 -6.29
C THR A 160 -7.68 3.39 -5.96
N ASP A 161 -8.92 3.39 -5.46
CA ASP A 161 -9.59 4.63 -5.04
C ASP A 161 -8.82 5.28 -3.90
N LEU A 162 -8.42 4.48 -2.91
CA LEU A 162 -7.64 4.97 -1.78
C LEU A 162 -6.25 5.43 -2.20
N PHE A 163 -5.61 4.78 -3.17
CA PHE A 163 -4.32 5.19 -3.71
C PHE A 163 -4.40 6.60 -4.30
N HIS A 164 -5.42 6.89 -5.11
CA HIS A 164 -5.59 8.23 -5.66
C HIS A 164 -5.81 9.27 -4.56
N LYS A 165 -6.66 8.97 -3.57
CA LYS A 165 -6.90 9.86 -2.43
C LYS A 165 -5.62 10.13 -1.62
N THR A 166 -4.79 9.12 -1.36
CA THR A 166 -3.57 9.29 -0.55
C THR A 166 -2.42 9.90 -1.34
N VAL A 167 -2.29 9.61 -2.63
CA VAL A 167 -1.29 10.27 -3.49
C VAL A 167 -1.50 11.78 -3.57
N ASP A 168 -2.75 12.24 -3.58
CA ASP A 168 -3.07 13.67 -3.54
C ASP A 168 -2.63 14.35 -2.23
N LEU A 169 -2.40 13.58 -1.15
CA LEU A 169 -1.86 14.09 0.11
C LEU A 169 -0.34 14.25 0.09
N ILE A 170 0.39 13.59 -0.83
CA ILE A 170 1.85 13.57 -0.83
C ILE A 170 2.43 14.99 -0.92
N ALA A 171 1.95 15.80 -1.88
CA ALA A 171 2.45 17.16 -2.06
C ALA A 171 2.21 18.06 -0.83
N PRO A 172 0.97 18.23 -0.33
CA PRO A 172 0.74 19.08 0.84
C PRO A 172 1.38 18.56 2.13
N VAL A 173 1.54 17.24 2.29
CA VAL A 173 2.25 16.66 3.45
C VAL A 173 3.76 16.88 3.35
N THR A 174 4.35 16.68 2.17
CA THR A 174 5.79 16.89 1.97
C THR A 174 6.16 18.36 2.17
N ILE A 175 5.50 19.27 1.44
CA ILE A 175 5.84 20.70 1.49
C ILE A 175 5.51 21.28 2.86
N GLY A 176 4.34 20.97 3.44
CA GLY A 176 4.00 21.44 4.77
C GLY A 176 4.97 20.95 5.86
N ALA A 177 5.56 19.76 5.72
CA ALA A 177 6.60 19.29 6.63
C ALA A 177 7.92 20.05 6.45
N LEU A 178 8.31 20.33 5.21
CA LEU A 178 9.52 21.10 4.90
C LEU A 178 9.40 22.56 5.37
N ASP A 179 8.22 23.18 5.24
CA ASP A 179 7.95 24.53 5.76
C ASP A 179 8.15 24.60 7.28
N ARG A 180 7.65 23.59 8.01
CA ARG A 180 7.83 23.49 9.48
C ARG A 180 9.32 23.40 9.83
N ILE A 181 10.06 22.51 9.17
CA ILE A 181 11.50 22.34 9.39
C ILE A 181 12.25 23.65 9.06
N ALA A 182 11.96 24.27 7.92
CA ALA A 182 12.59 25.51 7.46
C ALA A 182 12.30 26.70 8.40
N SER A 183 11.17 26.70 9.09
CA SER A 183 10.83 27.73 10.10
C SER A 183 11.70 27.66 11.37
N GLY A 184 12.51 26.60 11.52
CA GLY A 184 13.34 26.36 12.70
C GLY A 184 12.61 25.57 13.80
N GLU A 185 11.46 24.97 13.50
CA GLU A 185 10.78 24.06 14.42
C GLU A 185 11.60 22.78 14.62
N THR A 186 11.83 22.41 15.88
CA THR A 186 12.64 21.23 16.25
C THR A 186 11.90 20.23 17.14
N GLU A 187 10.71 20.59 17.65
CA GLU A 187 9.89 19.71 18.49
C GLU A 187 8.75 19.12 17.66
N PHE A 188 8.91 17.86 17.27
CA PHE A 188 7.91 17.12 16.49
C PHE A 188 7.19 16.05 17.34
N THR A 189 6.14 15.47 16.78
CA THR A 189 5.29 14.52 17.53
C THR A 189 5.96 13.16 17.62
N ARG A 190 6.46 12.81 18.80
CA ARG A 190 6.99 11.47 19.06
C ARG A 190 5.90 10.41 18.94
N GLN A 191 6.20 9.34 18.21
CA GLN A 191 5.27 8.24 18.03
C GLN A 191 5.04 7.44 19.32
N ASP A 192 3.77 7.17 19.68
CA ASP A 192 3.43 6.22 20.75
C ASP A 192 3.63 4.79 20.26
N ARG A 193 4.72 4.17 20.72
CA ARG A 193 5.12 2.82 20.32
C ARG A 193 4.13 1.74 20.76
N SER A 194 3.26 2.00 21.74
CA SER A 194 2.22 1.04 22.14
C SER A 194 1.11 0.88 21.09
N GLN A 195 0.98 1.84 20.18
CA GLN A 195 0.02 1.82 19.06
C GLN A 195 0.66 1.36 17.75
N ALA A 196 1.95 1.04 17.75
CA ALA A 196 2.68 0.70 16.54
C ALA A 196 2.29 -0.69 16.01
N SER A 197 2.17 -0.79 14.69
CA SER A 197 2.02 -2.06 13.98
C SER A 197 2.94 -2.08 12.76
N PHE A 198 3.52 -3.23 12.46
CA PHE A 198 4.50 -3.38 11.39
C PHE A 198 4.10 -4.53 10.46
N PHE A 199 4.16 -4.29 9.15
CA PHE A 199 3.78 -5.27 8.13
C PHE A 199 4.93 -5.58 7.19
N HIS A 200 5.10 -6.87 6.88
CA HIS A 200 6.10 -7.34 5.91
C HIS A 200 5.66 -7.06 4.47
N LYS A 201 6.62 -7.19 3.52
CA LYS A 201 6.32 -7.14 2.08
C LYS A 201 5.31 -8.23 1.73
N ARG A 202 4.24 -7.87 1.02
CA ARG A 202 3.20 -8.81 0.61
C ARG A 202 3.72 -9.84 -0.40
N ALA A 203 3.19 -11.05 -0.31
CA ALA A 203 3.43 -12.16 -1.22
C ALA A 203 2.09 -12.72 -1.74
N GLU A 204 2.16 -13.67 -2.68
CA GLU A 204 0.98 -14.34 -3.22
C GLU A 204 0.11 -15.00 -2.13
N GLU A 205 0.75 -15.52 -1.08
CA GLU A 205 0.07 -16.12 0.07
C GLU A 205 -0.91 -15.15 0.75
N ASP A 206 -0.59 -13.85 0.80
CA ASP A 206 -1.42 -12.83 1.41
C ASP A 206 -2.63 -12.45 0.54
N ILE A 207 -2.69 -12.92 -0.71
CA ILE A 207 -3.76 -12.63 -1.69
C ILE A 207 -4.78 -13.78 -1.71
N ARG A 208 -4.41 -14.93 -1.15
CA ARG A 208 -5.21 -16.15 -1.12
C ARG A 208 -6.34 -16.02 -0.09
N ILE A 209 -7.55 -16.38 -0.50
CA ILE A 209 -8.73 -16.37 0.36
C ILE A 209 -8.66 -17.54 1.33
N ASP A 210 -8.66 -17.21 2.63
CA ASP A 210 -8.95 -18.14 3.71
C ASP A 210 -10.43 -18.03 4.08
N TRP A 211 -11.22 -19.03 3.69
CA TRP A 211 -12.66 -19.06 3.99
C TRP A 211 -12.98 -19.11 5.50
N GLY A 212 -12.00 -19.37 6.36
CA GLY A 212 -12.14 -19.26 7.80
C GLY A 212 -12.29 -17.82 8.32
N TRP A 213 -12.04 -16.80 7.49
CA TRP A 213 -12.23 -15.40 7.86
C TRP A 213 -13.71 -14.97 7.84
N PRO A 214 -14.11 -13.98 8.64
CA PRO A 214 -15.42 -13.34 8.52
C PRO A 214 -15.68 -12.83 7.10
N ALA A 215 -16.94 -12.87 6.64
CA ALA A 215 -17.30 -12.44 5.29
C ALA A 215 -16.97 -10.96 5.05
N GLU A 216 -17.07 -10.14 6.07
CA GLU A 216 -16.70 -8.73 6.06
C GLU A 216 -15.23 -8.56 5.72
N ASP A 217 -14.34 -9.30 6.37
CA ASP A 217 -12.89 -9.21 6.14
C ASP A 217 -12.50 -9.75 4.76
N LEU A 218 -13.18 -10.81 4.30
CA LEU A 218 -13.02 -11.34 2.94
C LEU A 218 -13.49 -10.34 1.88
N GLU A 219 -14.58 -9.63 2.11
CA GLU A 219 -15.05 -8.57 1.23
C GLU A 219 -14.01 -7.45 1.13
N ARG A 220 -13.39 -7.05 2.25
CA ARG A 220 -12.31 -6.06 2.24
C ARG A 220 -11.07 -6.56 1.52
N LEU A 221 -10.73 -7.84 1.68
CA LEU A 221 -9.64 -8.46 0.92
C LEU A 221 -9.89 -8.38 -0.58
N VAL A 222 -11.10 -8.68 -1.04
CA VAL A 222 -11.47 -8.57 -2.47
C VAL A 222 -11.36 -7.12 -2.96
N ARG A 223 -11.82 -6.13 -2.18
CA ARG A 223 -11.65 -4.70 -2.55
C ARG A 223 -10.19 -4.25 -2.54
N ALA A 224 -9.40 -4.72 -1.58
CA ALA A 224 -7.99 -4.39 -1.45
C ALA A 224 -7.12 -5.05 -2.53
N GLN A 225 -7.53 -6.22 -3.02
CA GLN A 225 -6.90 -6.98 -4.08
C GLN A 225 -7.71 -6.85 -5.37
N SER A 226 -7.84 -5.62 -5.84
CA SER A 226 -8.54 -5.28 -7.08
C SER A 226 -7.59 -4.56 -8.04
N ALA A 227 -7.96 -4.49 -9.32
CA ALA A 227 -7.11 -3.93 -10.36
C ALA A 227 -6.60 -2.52 -9.98
N PRO A 228 -5.30 -2.22 -10.16
CA PRO A 228 -4.31 -2.99 -10.91
C PRO A 228 -3.56 -4.07 -10.10
N TYR A 229 -3.89 -4.28 -8.82
CA TYR A 229 -3.28 -5.33 -8.00
C TYR A 229 -3.78 -6.73 -8.40
N PRO A 230 -3.00 -7.79 -8.10
CA PRO A 230 -3.44 -9.16 -8.34
C PRO A 230 -4.73 -9.45 -7.57
N ALA A 231 -5.70 -10.10 -8.22
CA ALA A 231 -6.99 -10.36 -7.61
C ALA A 231 -6.93 -11.39 -6.48
N ALA A 232 -7.77 -11.20 -5.45
CA ALA A 232 -7.98 -12.21 -4.41
C ALA A 232 -8.38 -13.55 -5.05
N PHE A 233 -7.81 -14.66 -4.59
CA PHE A 233 -8.01 -15.95 -5.28
C PHE A 233 -8.23 -17.12 -4.33
N THR A 234 -8.86 -18.16 -4.86
CA THR A 234 -9.13 -19.45 -4.21
C THR A 234 -9.01 -20.57 -5.26
N PHE A 235 -9.31 -21.81 -4.88
CA PHE A 235 -9.33 -22.94 -5.80
C PHE A 235 -10.73 -23.54 -5.88
N HIS A 236 -11.14 -23.90 -7.09
CA HIS A 236 -12.37 -24.64 -7.32
C HIS A 236 -12.06 -25.85 -8.21
N ARG A 237 -12.21 -27.06 -7.65
CA ARG A 237 -11.91 -28.34 -8.34
C ARG A 237 -10.47 -28.39 -8.87
N GLY A 238 -9.50 -28.00 -8.05
CA GLY A 238 -8.08 -28.01 -8.40
C GLY A 238 -7.60 -26.89 -9.31
N LYS A 239 -8.47 -25.95 -9.69
CA LYS A 239 -8.12 -24.84 -10.57
C LYS A 239 -8.20 -23.51 -9.85
N ARG A 240 -7.27 -22.61 -10.14
CA ARG A 240 -7.29 -21.24 -9.61
C ARG A 240 -8.56 -20.53 -10.08
N LEU A 241 -9.18 -19.81 -9.16
CA LEU A 241 -10.34 -18.97 -9.38
C LEU A 241 -10.12 -17.64 -8.67
N GLU A 242 -10.08 -16.55 -9.43
CA GLU A 242 -9.99 -15.22 -8.86
C GLU A 242 -11.40 -14.70 -8.55
N ILE A 243 -11.54 -14.05 -7.41
CA ILE A 243 -12.76 -13.40 -6.95
C ILE A 243 -12.59 -11.90 -7.23
N LEU A 244 -13.31 -11.41 -8.24
CA LEU A 244 -13.15 -10.02 -8.71
C LEU A 244 -14.04 -9.05 -7.93
N THR A 245 -15.27 -9.46 -7.65
CA THR A 245 -16.22 -8.67 -6.87
C THR A 245 -17.06 -9.59 -5.99
N ALA A 246 -17.35 -9.12 -4.78
CA ALA A 246 -18.19 -9.79 -3.82
C ALA A 246 -18.83 -8.75 -2.88
N VAL A 247 -19.89 -9.16 -2.19
CA VAL A 247 -20.52 -8.40 -1.11
C VAL A 247 -20.75 -9.30 0.08
N VAL A 248 -20.87 -8.71 1.27
CA VAL A 248 -21.32 -9.44 2.47
C VAL A 248 -22.79 -9.79 2.27
N SER A 249 -23.18 -11.04 2.52
CA SER A 249 -24.56 -11.47 2.33
C SER A 249 -25.52 -10.81 3.33
N GLU A 250 -26.77 -10.58 2.94
CA GLU A 250 -27.81 -10.13 3.87
C GLU A 250 -28.20 -11.27 4.82
N GLY A 251 -28.32 -12.48 4.27
CA GLY A 251 -28.58 -13.69 5.02
C GLY A 251 -27.43 -14.10 5.94
N ARG A 252 -27.79 -14.86 6.99
CA ARG A 252 -26.83 -15.59 7.82
C ARG A 252 -26.90 -17.06 7.50
N TYR A 253 -25.73 -17.67 7.36
CA TYR A 253 -25.58 -19.03 6.88
C TYR A 253 -24.69 -19.84 7.80
N GLY A 254 -24.84 -21.16 7.72
CA GLY A 254 -23.99 -22.08 8.45
C GLY A 254 -23.58 -23.29 7.66
N GLY A 255 -22.62 -24.00 8.23
CA GLY A 255 -22.00 -25.18 7.62
C GLY A 255 -20.48 -25.07 7.68
N THR A 256 -19.84 -25.60 6.64
CA THR A 256 -18.38 -25.63 6.53
C THR A 256 -17.91 -24.48 5.65
N PRO A 257 -16.90 -23.69 6.09
CA PRO A 257 -16.27 -22.66 5.28
C PRO A 257 -15.88 -23.13 3.87
N GLY A 258 -16.05 -22.26 2.89
CA GLY A 258 -15.79 -22.53 1.48
C GLY A 258 -16.92 -23.25 0.75
N ARG A 259 -18.00 -23.64 1.43
CA ARG A 259 -19.15 -24.29 0.78
C ARG A 259 -19.84 -23.33 -0.18
N VAL A 260 -19.97 -23.71 -1.45
CA VAL A 260 -20.84 -23.03 -2.43
C VAL A 260 -22.29 -23.37 -2.09
N PHE A 261 -23.08 -22.39 -1.66
CA PHE A 261 -24.34 -22.68 -0.97
C PHE A 261 -25.61 -22.16 -1.65
N TYR A 262 -25.74 -20.84 -1.82
CA TYR A 262 -27.03 -20.21 -2.11
C TYR A 262 -26.88 -19.05 -3.11
N ARG A 263 -27.94 -18.74 -3.87
CA ARG A 263 -27.99 -17.55 -4.73
C ARG A 263 -28.69 -16.41 -4.00
N GLU A 264 -28.00 -15.31 -3.80
CA GLU A 264 -28.54 -14.11 -3.17
C GLU A 264 -28.35 -12.93 -4.13
N GLY A 265 -29.45 -12.39 -4.65
CA GLY A 265 -29.42 -11.39 -5.72
C GLY A 265 -28.63 -11.91 -6.94
N ASP A 266 -27.66 -11.10 -7.39
CA ASP A 266 -26.75 -11.44 -8.49
C ASP A 266 -25.53 -12.26 -8.04
N GLY A 267 -25.44 -12.58 -6.75
CA GLY A 267 -24.31 -13.27 -6.13
C GLY A 267 -24.55 -14.75 -5.84
N VAL A 268 -23.45 -15.47 -5.64
CA VAL A 268 -23.43 -16.83 -5.12
C VAL A 268 -22.71 -16.81 -3.78
N VAL A 269 -23.44 -17.15 -2.73
CA VAL A 269 -22.96 -17.16 -1.35
C VAL A 269 -22.03 -18.34 -1.13
N ILE A 270 -20.85 -18.01 -0.63
CA ILE A 270 -19.88 -18.94 -0.07
C ILE A 270 -19.89 -18.80 1.44
N VAL A 271 -20.00 -19.93 2.15
CA VAL A 271 -19.97 -19.95 3.62
C VAL A 271 -18.59 -19.50 4.12
N ALA A 272 -18.56 -18.58 5.08
CA ALA A 272 -17.34 -17.99 5.60
C ALA A 272 -17.32 -17.94 7.15
N GLY A 273 -16.11 -17.87 7.71
CA GLY A 273 -15.87 -17.69 9.14
C GLY A 273 -15.64 -19.00 9.92
N ALA A 274 -14.68 -18.98 10.84
CA ALA A 274 -14.28 -20.15 11.64
C ALA A 274 -15.44 -20.79 12.42
N ASP A 275 -16.42 -19.98 12.84
CA ASP A 275 -17.62 -20.42 13.57
C ASP A 275 -18.85 -20.64 12.69
N ALA A 276 -18.68 -20.81 11.37
CA ALA A 276 -19.78 -20.97 10.42
C ALA A 276 -20.73 -22.12 10.80
N ARG A 277 -20.26 -23.16 11.51
CA ARG A 277 -21.10 -24.26 12.02
C ARG A 277 -22.30 -23.80 12.86
N THR A 278 -22.27 -22.58 13.41
CA THR A 278 -23.33 -22.03 14.26
C THR A 278 -24.53 -21.49 13.49
N GLY A 279 -24.41 -21.25 12.18
CA GLY A 279 -25.49 -20.66 11.37
C GLY A 279 -25.69 -19.16 11.61
N ARG A 280 -24.73 -18.49 12.24
CA ARG A 280 -24.84 -17.06 12.62
C ARG A 280 -23.96 -16.14 11.79
N ASN A 281 -23.11 -16.66 10.92
CA ASN A 281 -22.17 -15.84 10.15
C ASN A 281 -22.84 -15.32 8.88
N HIS A 282 -22.45 -14.14 8.45
CA HIS A 282 -22.64 -13.76 7.06
C HIS A 282 -21.76 -14.63 6.16
N GLY A 283 -22.19 -14.86 4.93
CA GLY A 283 -21.38 -15.45 3.87
C GLY A 283 -20.84 -14.36 2.94
N LEU A 284 -19.88 -14.74 2.09
CA LEU A 284 -19.41 -13.87 1.03
C LEU A 284 -20.21 -14.17 -0.24
N ALA A 285 -21.07 -13.23 -0.65
CA ALA A 285 -21.81 -13.32 -1.91
C ALA A 285 -20.91 -12.87 -3.06
N VAL A 286 -20.26 -13.83 -3.72
CA VAL A 286 -19.40 -13.59 -4.87
C VAL A 286 -20.27 -13.22 -6.07
N THR A 287 -19.99 -12.10 -6.73
CA THR A 287 -20.79 -11.61 -7.88
C THR A 287 -20.06 -11.79 -9.21
N ARG A 288 -18.72 -11.74 -9.22
CA ARG A 288 -17.92 -11.92 -10.44
C ARG A 288 -16.62 -12.67 -10.15
N VAL A 289 -16.24 -13.57 -11.05
CA VAL A 289 -15.03 -14.38 -10.96
C VAL A 289 -14.21 -14.31 -12.25
N ARG A 290 -12.91 -14.59 -12.15
CA ARG A 290 -12.05 -14.87 -13.31
C ARG A 290 -11.49 -16.28 -13.22
N THR A 291 -11.66 -17.05 -14.28
CA THR A 291 -11.10 -18.40 -14.37
C THR A 291 -9.61 -18.38 -14.72
N GLU A 292 -8.90 -19.48 -14.46
CA GLU A 292 -7.47 -19.65 -14.77
C GLU A 292 -7.10 -19.33 -16.23
N ASP A 293 -8.02 -19.51 -17.18
CA ASP A 293 -7.84 -19.15 -18.59
C ASP A 293 -8.17 -17.67 -18.91
N GLY A 294 -8.39 -16.84 -17.89
CA GLY A 294 -8.59 -15.40 -17.99
C GLY A 294 -10.03 -14.96 -18.27
N ARG A 295 -11.01 -15.87 -18.41
CA ARG A 295 -12.40 -15.48 -18.66
C ARG A 295 -13.07 -14.93 -17.41
N GLU A 296 -13.68 -13.76 -17.53
CA GLU A 296 -14.52 -13.18 -16.50
C GLU A 296 -15.97 -13.58 -16.68
N LEU A 297 -16.60 -14.02 -15.60
CA LEU A 297 -17.99 -14.51 -15.62
C LEU A 297 -18.76 -13.97 -14.41
N PRO A 298 -20.05 -13.66 -14.56
CA PRO A 298 -20.95 -13.57 -13.42
C PRO A 298 -20.90 -14.87 -12.60
N ALA A 299 -20.87 -14.75 -11.28
CA ALA A 299 -20.77 -15.91 -10.39
C ALA A 299 -21.94 -16.89 -10.60
N THR A 300 -23.13 -16.37 -10.91
CA THR A 300 -24.33 -17.16 -11.21
C THR A 300 -24.23 -17.97 -12.50
N GLU A 301 -23.38 -17.56 -13.46
CA GLU A 301 -23.11 -18.32 -14.69
C GLU A 301 -22.00 -19.36 -14.50
N TYR A 302 -21.02 -19.05 -13.64
CA TYR A 302 -19.94 -19.97 -13.29
C TYR A 302 -20.43 -21.10 -12.37
N PHE A 303 -21.10 -20.76 -11.26
CA PHE A 303 -21.70 -21.71 -10.32
C PHE A 303 -23.13 -22.08 -10.76
N ARG A 304 -23.21 -22.96 -11.77
CA ARG A 304 -24.48 -23.46 -12.30
C ARG A 304 -25.23 -24.39 -11.36
N SER A 305 -24.51 -25.04 -10.45
CA SER A 305 -25.04 -25.91 -9.40
C SER A 305 -24.51 -25.46 -8.05
N MET A 306 -25.37 -25.47 -7.03
CA MET A 306 -24.94 -25.29 -5.65
C MET A 306 -24.30 -26.58 -5.12
N GLY A 307 -23.37 -26.42 -4.19
CA GLY A 307 -22.56 -27.51 -3.63
C GLY A 307 -21.15 -27.59 -4.18
N GLY A 308 -20.33 -28.44 -3.57
CA GLY A 308 -18.87 -28.39 -3.72
C GLY A 308 -18.24 -27.37 -2.78
N TYR A 309 -16.93 -27.20 -2.89
CA TYR A 309 -16.15 -26.35 -2.01
C TYR A 309 -15.16 -25.52 -2.82
N LEU A 310 -15.00 -24.27 -2.38
CA LEU A 310 -13.84 -23.45 -2.67
C LEU A 310 -12.80 -23.75 -1.60
N THR A 311 -11.58 -24.00 -2.04
CA THR A 311 -10.50 -24.47 -1.19
C THR A 311 -9.33 -23.50 -1.23
N ASP A 312 -8.52 -23.62 -0.20
CA ASP A 312 -7.34 -22.82 -0.01
C ASP A 312 -6.14 -23.42 -0.81
N ARG A 313 -6.26 -24.68 -1.27
CA ARG A 313 -5.29 -25.41 -2.09
C ARG A 313 -5.98 -26.12 -3.27
N PRO A 314 -5.25 -26.44 -4.36
CA PRO A 314 -5.75 -27.26 -5.45
C PRO A 314 -6.32 -28.62 -5.00
#